data_AF-A0AAU9K9D7-F1
#
_entry.id   AF-A0AAU9K9D7-F1
#
_cell.length_a   1.000
_cell.length_b   1.000
_cell.length_c   1.000
_cell.angle_alpha   90.00
_cell.angle_beta   90.00
_cell.angle_gamma   90.00
#
_symmetry.space_group_name_H-M   'P 1'
#
loop_
_entity.id
_entity.type
_entity.pdbx_description
1 polymer ?
#
loop_
_entity_poly.entity_id
_entity_poly.type
_entity_poly.pdbx_seq_one_letter_code
_entity_poly.pdbx_strand_id
1 'polypeptide(L)'
;MQPVSFISSYQKLQGHSMIAPTTADLLSSLSKAIYLEIKEFSQNFNKMIDTYPIAATEYFSAQDIPRQYQDTNEELLTNQEEISEFLQLIDKRFKFSPEVTILTLAYIKKLSISSKIPITNNNWKNISLVSVLISQRVSDNPLISASCIASLFPNFTLESIKFMETEYLNLIHYDYNIDQNDYINHMGHLQDISKSYQWISWRLDNEKLENIIERMSWLSQGMANFDNGIVRSKRITAINLNEIEF
;
A
#
# COMPACT_ATOMS: atom_id res chain seq x y z
N MET A 1 36.28 -5.95 5.42
CA MET A 1 35.49 -4.77 5.85
C MET A 1 34.20 -5.31 6.46
N GLN A 2 34.02 -5.15 7.76
CA GLN A 2 32.91 -5.74 8.51
C GLN A 2 31.83 -4.70 8.86
N PRO A 3 30.55 -5.09 8.98
CA PRO A 3 29.45 -4.19 9.31
C PRO A 3 29.32 -4.10 10.84
N VAL A 4 29.82 -3.02 11.45
CA VAL A 4 29.89 -2.90 12.93
C VAL A 4 29.07 -1.72 13.49
N SER A 5 28.34 -0.96 12.69
CA SER A 5 27.61 0.22 13.19
C SER A 5 26.14 -0.02 13.59
N PHE A 6 25.50 -1.12 13.20
CA PHE A 6 24.04 -1.28 13.38
C PHE A 6 23.64 -2.01 14.67
N ILE A 7 24.47 -2.95 15.16
CA ILE A 7 24.14 -3.79 16.32
C ILE A 7 24.40 -3.06 17.65
N SER A 8 25.42 -2.20 17.73
CA SER A 8 25.81 -1.54 18.99
C SER A 8 24.84 -0.44 19.45
N SER A 9 24.04 0.10 18.53
CA SER A 9 22.95 1.05 18.82
C SER A 9 21.63 0.35 19.16
N TYR A 10 21.43 -0.89 18.70
CA TYR A 10 20.27 -1.74 19.02
C TYR A 10 20.22 -2.17 20.50
N GLN A 11 21.38 -2.43 21.10
CA GLN A 11 21.48 -2.85 22.51
C GLN A 11 21.36 -1.70 23.53
N LYS A 12 21.47 -0.44 23.09
CA LYS A 12 21.52 0.72 23.99
C LYS A 12 20.17 1.30 24.42
N LEU A 13 19.06 0.78 23.90
CA LEU A 13 17.71 1.35 24.12
C LEU A 13 16.73 0.39 24.81
N GLN A 14 17.22 -0.71 25.38
CA GLN A 14 16.48 -1.52 26.34
C GLN A 14 16.19 -0.68 27.59
N GLY A 15 14.96 -0.19 27.75
CA GLY A 15 14.50 0.43 29.02
C GLY A 15 13.74 1.75 28.94
N HIS A 16 13.45 2.32 27.76
CA HIS A 16 12.62 3.53 27.65
C HIS A 16 11.27 3.23 27.02
N SER A 17 10.21 3.84 27.57
CA SER A 17 8.82 3.65 27.15
C SER A 17 8.66 3.90 25.64
N MET A 18 8.24 2.86 24.93
CA MET A 18 8.02 2.86 23.48
C MET A 18 6.72 3.61 23.17
N ILE A 19 6.78 4.94 23.05
CA ILE A 19 5.63 5.67 22.50
C ILE A 19 5.65 5.43 20.99
N ALA A 20 4.79 4.52 20.53
CA ALA A 20 4.56 4.29 19.12
C ALA A 20 4.09 5.58 18.43
N PRO A 21 4.50 5.85 17.19
CA PRO A 21 3.88 6.92 16.42
C PRO A 21 2.38 6.66 16.31
N THR A 22 1.59 7.73 16.39
CA THR A 22 0.14 7.57 16.23
C THR A 22 -0.17 7.21 14.78
N THR A 23 -1.24 6.43 14.56
CA THR A 23 -1.72 6.15 13.20
C THR A 23 -1.99 7.44 12.42
N ALA A 24 -2.38 8.53 13.10
CA ALA A 24 -2.58 9.84 12.49
C ALA A 24 -1.27 10.45 11.93
N ASP A 25 -0.16 10.35 12.68
CA ASP A 25 1.15 10.83 12.22
C ASP A 25 1.62 10.03 11.00
N LEU A 26 1.46 8.70 11.08
CA LEU A 26 1.73 7.74 10.01
C LEU A 26 0.93 8.06 8.74
N LEU A 27 -0.37 8.31 8.87
CA LEU A 27 -1.26 8.66 7.76
C LEU A 27 -0.91 10.02 7.15
N SER A 28 -0.57 11.01 7.98
CA SER A 28 -0.10 12.31 7.50
C SER A 28 1.19 12.17 6.68
N SER A 29 2.14 11.36 7.16
CA SER A 29 3.36 11.02 6.42
C SER A 29 3.07 10.28 5.12
N LEU A 30 2.18 9.28 5.15
CA LEU A 30 1.82 8.52 3.95
C LEU A 30 1.21 9.44 2.89
N SER A 31 0.28 10.31 3.30
CA SER A 31 -0.37 11.26 2.40
C SER A 31 0.64 12.20 1.74
N LYS A 32 1.61 12.67 2.53
CA LYS A 32 2.69 13.51 2.04
C LYS A 32 3.66 12.74 1.14
N ALA A 33 3.96 11.48 1.43
CA ALA A 33 4.79 10.63 0.57
C ALA A 33 4.16 10.47 -0.81
N ILE A 34 2.88 10.06 -0.86
CA ILE A 34 2.11 9.92 -2.10
C ILE A 34 2.09 11.24 -2.89
N TYR A 35 1.82 12.35 -2.21
CA TYR A 35 1.83 13.67 -2.84
C TYR A 35 3.17 14.05 -3.46
N LEU A 36 4.28 13.79 -2.75
CA LEU A 36 5.63 14.08 -3.24
C LEU A 36 5.96 13.23 -4.47
N GLU A 37 5.54 11.95 -4.50
CA GLU A 37 5.73 11.08 -5.67
C GLU A 37 4.97 11.58 -6.89
N ILE A 38 3.71 11.97 -6.72
CA ILE A 38 2.89 12.54 -7.80
C ILE A 38 3.55 13.82 -8.35
N LYS A 39 4.06 14.67 -7.46
CA LYS A 39 4.77 15.90 -7.83
C LYS A 39 6.06 15.62 -8.58
N GLU A 40 6.87 14.68 -8.08
CA GLU A 40 8.13 14.29 -8.71
C GLU A 40 7.89 13.74 -10.12
N PHE A 41 6.88 12.90 -10.29
CA PHE A 41 6.48 12.40 -11.60
C PHE A 41 6.04 13.54 -12.53
N SER A 42 5.17 14.43 -12.05
CA SER A 42 4.66 15.57 -12.83
C SER A 42 5.79 16.50 -13.30
N GLN A 43 6.78 16.77 -12.42
CA GLN A 43 7.94 17.61 -12.74
C GLN A 43 8.90 16.96 -13.74
N ASN A 44 8.98 15.63 -13.73
CA ASN A 44 9.88 14.87 -14.59
C ASN A 44 9.18 14.17 -15.75
N PHE A 45 7.91 14.49 -16.02
CA PHE A 45 7.06 13.80 -16.99
C PHE A 45 7.76 13.60 -18.34
N ASN A 46 8.31 14.66 -18.92
CA ASN A 46 9.00 14.62 -20.21
C ASN A 46 10.26 13.74 -20.23
N LYS A 47 10.87 13.46 -19.09
CA LYS A 47 12.04 12.56 -18.96
C LYS A 47 11.62 11.13 -18.65
N MET A 48 10.49 10.97 -17.96
CA MET A 48 10.00 9.69 -17.46
C MET A 48 9.12 8.96 -18.49
N ILE A 49 8.52 9.66 -19.46
CA ILE A 49 7.62 9.06 -20.46
C ILE A 49 8.31 7.99 -21.33
N ASP A 50 9.60 8.12 -21.60
CA ASP A 50 10.37 7.10 -22.35
C ASP A 50 10.67 5.86 -21.50
N THR A 51 10.54 5.96 -20.17
CA THR A 51 10.82 4.89 -19.21
C THR A 51 9.56 4.07 -18.86
N TYR A 52 8.40 4.72 -18.88
CA TYR A 52 7.11 4.14 -18.47
C TYR A 52 6.16 4.05 -19.68
N PRO A 53 5.76 2.84 -20.14
CA PRO A 53 4.87 2.71 -21.28
C PRO A 53 3.48 3.30 -20.98
N ILE A 54 3.00 4.20 -21.84
CA ILE A 54 1.70 4.91 -21.73
C ILE A 54 0.53 3.93 -21.56
N ALA A 55 0.60 2.74 -22.16
CA ALA A 55 -0.45 1.72 -22.03
C ALA A 55 -0.66 1.20 -20.59
N ALA A 56 0.32 1.37 -19.70
CA ALA A 56 0.23 0.86 -18.33
C ALA A 56 -0.57 1.82 -17.41
N THR A 57 -0.60 3.13 -17.71
CA THR A 57 -1.41 4.09 -16.94
C THR A 57 -2.90 3.97 -17.24
N GLU A 58 -3.28 3.42 -18.41
CA GLU A 58 -4.68 3.18 -18.78
C GLU A 58 -5.39 2.19 -17.83
N TYR A 59 -4.70 1.19 -17.29
CA TYR A 59 -5.31 0.19 -16.39
C TYR A 59 -5.90 0.79 -15.11
N PHE A 60 -5.23 1.79 -14.52
CA PHE A 60 -5.71 2.45 -13.30
C PHE A 60 -6.38 3.81 -13.56
N SER A 61 -6.37 4.32 -14.79
CA SER A 61 -7.00 5.60 -15.16
C SER A 61 -8.28 5.45 -15.99
N ALA A 62 -8.50 4.31 -16.66
CA ALA A 62 -9.54 4.16 -17.67
C ALA A 62 -10.75 3.30 -17.28
N GLN A 63 -10.79 2.67 -16.10
CA GLN A 63 -11.96 1.90 -15.66
C GLN A 63 -12.57 2.49 -14.38
N ASP A 64 -13.81 2.98 -14.53
CA ASP A 64 -14.74 3.44 -13.49
C ASP A 64 -14.32 4.60 -12.61
N ILE A 65 -13.71 5.64 -13.18
CA ILE A 65 -13.90 6.97 -12.59
C ILE A 65 -15.35 7.39 -12.93
N PRO A 66 -16.26 7.58 -11.97
CA PRO A 66 -17.61 8.06 -12.29
C PRO A 66 -17.50 9.36 -13.08
N ARG A 67 -18.32 9.50 -14.14
CA ARG A 67 -18.35 10.67 -15.06
C ARG A 67 -18.25 12.04 -14.38
N GLN A 68 -18.70 12.17 -13.14
CA GLN A 68 -18.60 13.41 -12.35
C GLN A 68 -17.17 13.86 -11.99
N TYR A 69 -16.14 13.02 -12.20
CA TYR A 69 -14.73 13.43 -12.15
C TYR A 69 -14.08 13.48 -13.55
N GLN A 70 -14.82 13.09 -14.60
CA GLN A 70 -14.41 13.26 -16.00
C GLN A 70 -14.79 14.66 -16.52
N ASP A 71 -15.76 15.32 -15.88
CA ASP A 71 -16.19 16.68 -16.20
C ASP A 71 -15.62 17.72 -15.22
N THR A 72 -14.41 18.18 -15.48
CA THR A 72 -14.05 19.61 -15.45
C THR A 72 -12.69 19.77 -16.14
N ASN A 73 -12.64 20.62 -17.16
CA ASN A 73 -11.44 21.04 -17.88
C ASN A 73 -10.47 21.88 -17.02
N GLU A 74 -10.05 21.35 -15.89
CA GLU A 74 -8.91 21.82 -15.13
C GLU A 74 -8.05 20.59 -14.81
N GLU A 75 -6.76 20.66 -15.10
CA GLU A 75 -5.76 19.80 -14.48
C GLU A 75 -5.91 19.93 -12.96
N LEU A 76 -6.76 19.11 -12.34
CA LEU A 76 -6.96 19.10 -10.89
C LEU A 76 -5.69 18.54 -10.27
N LEU A 77 -4.73 19.43 -10.04
CA LEU A 77 -3.52 19.17 -9.27
C LEU A 77 -3.97 18.64 -7.91
N THR A 78 -3.80 17.33 -7.71
CA THR A 78 -4.10 16.68 -6.44
C THR A 78 -3.27 17.38 -5.37
N ASN A 79 -3.90 17.83 -4.30
CA ASN A 79 -3.21 18.42 -3.17
C ASN A 79 -3.04 17.40 -2.04
N GLN A 80 -2.10 17.65 -1.13
CA GLN A 80 -1.81 16.73 -0.03
C GLN A 80 -3.01 16.56 0.91
N GLU A 81 -3.86 17.58 1.05
CA GLU A 81 -5.04 17.57 1.91
C GLU A 81 -6.07 16.56 1.40
N GLU A 82 -6.33 16.52 0.09
CA GLU A 82 -7.26 15.59 -0.53
C GLU A 82 -6.83 14.12 -0.32
N ILE A 83 -5.53 13.83 -0.46
CA ILE A 83 -4.97 12.50 -0.18
C ILE A 83 -5.16 12.15 1.30
N SER A 84 -4.88 13.10 2.19
CA SER A 84 -5.04 12.91 3.63
C SER A 84 -6.48 12.68 4.03
N GLU A 85 -7.43 13.46 3.50
CA GLU A 85 -8.86 13.29 3.75
C GLU A 85 -9.34 11.92 3.26
N PHE A 86 -8.91 11.50 2.07
CA PHE A 86 -9.24 10.20 1.51
C PHE A 86 -8.77 9.05 2.42
N LEU A 87 -7.49 9.04 2.81
CA LEU A 87 -6.95 7.99 3.68
C LEU A 87 -7.56 8.02 5.08
N GLN A 88 -7.83 9.21 5.62
CA GLN A 88 -8.50 9.38 6.91
C GLN A 88 -9.95 8.87 6.90
N LEU A 89 -10.68 8.94 5.78
CA LEU A 89 -12.02 8.36 5.68
C LEU A 89 -11.97 6.84 5.86
N ILE A 90 -10.99 6.19 5.25
CA ILE A 90 -10.79 4.74 5.40
C ILE A 90 -10.38 4.42 6.85
N ASP A 91 -9.40 5.13 7.41
CA ASP A 91 -8.93 4.92 8.78
C ASP A 91 -10.03 5.13 9.82
N LYS A 92 -10.88 6.15 9.66
CA LYS A 92 -12.01 6.41 10.58
C LYS A 92 -12.91 5.19 10.72
N ARG A 93 -13.12 4.44 9.63
CA ARG A 93 -13.99 3.26 9.59
C ARG A 93 -13.28 1.99 10.05
N PHE A 94 -12.03 1.79 9.62
CA PHE A 94 -11.36 0.48 9.74
C PHE A 94 -10.16 0.45 10.68
N LYS A 95 -9.70 1.61 11.17
CA LYS A 95 -8.59 1.77 12.12
C LYS A 95 -7.30 1.11 11.63
N PHE A 96 -6.55 1.84 10.81
CA PHE A 96 -5.27 1.37 10.30
C PHE A 96 -4.32 1.05 11.45
N SER A 97 -3.70 -0.12 11.36
CA SER A 97 -2.51 -0.39 12.15
C SER A 97 -1.32 0.34 11.53
N PRO A 98 -0.27 0.64 12.33
CA PRO A 98 0.99 1.15 11.79
C PRO A 98 1.57 0.30 10.66
N GLU A 99 1.45 -1.02 10.78
CA GLU A 99 1.86 -1.98 9.76
C GLU A 99 1.17 -1.71 8.43
N VAL A 100 -0.17 -1.61 8.42
CA VAL A 100 -0.95 -1.38 7.19
C VAL A 100 -0.52 -0.08 6.52
N THR A 101 -0.27 0.97 7.28
CA THR A 101 0.16 2.27 6.71
C THR A 101 1.55 2.16 6.07
N ILE A 102 2.50 1.48 6.70
CA ILE A 102 3.85 1.26 6.14
C ILE A 102 3.77 0.39 4.87
N LEU A 103 2.99 -0.70 4.93
CA LEU A 103 2.80 -1.61 3.80
C LEU A 103 2.08 -0.95 2.64
N THR A 104 1.17 -0.01 2.91
CA THR A 104 0.49 0.73 1.84
C THR A 104 1.53 1.48 1.00
N LEU A 105 2.49 2.15 1.61
CA LEU A 105 3.58 2.78 0.87
C LEU A 105 4.44 1.75 0.11
N ALA A 106 4.80 0.65 0.78
CA ALA A 106 5.62 -0.41 0.17
C ALA A 106 4.96 -1.03 -1.07
N TYR A 107 3.66 -1.26 -1.02
CA TYR A 107 2.89 -1.80 -2.15
C TYR A 107 2.66 -0.77 -3.26
N ILE A 108 2.51 0.52 -2.96
CA ILE A 108 2.54 1.57 -4.00
C ILE A 108 3.87 1.52 -4.76
N LYS A 109 5.00 1.43 -4.02
CA LYS A 109 6.33 1.35 -4.62
C LYS A 109 6.54 0.07 -5.42
N LYS A 110 6.11 -1.08 -4.87
CA LYS A 110 6.23 -2.38 -5.56
C LYS A 110 5.48 -2.36 -6.89
N LEU A 111 4.25 -1.83 -6.92
CA LEU A 111 3.50 -1.68 -8.16
C LEU A 111 4.29 -0.86 -9.18
N SER A 112 4.77 0.32 -8.78
CA SER A 112 5.53 1.20 -9.67
C SER A 112 6.77 0.53 -10.27
N ILE A 113 7.51 -0.24 -9.45
CA ILE A 113 8.70 -0.97 -9.88
C ILE A 113 8.36 -2.15 -10.80
N SER A 114 7.41 -3.00 -10.40
CA SER A 114 7.07 -4.22 -11.14
C SER A 114 6.37 -3.95 -12.47
N SER A 115 5.46 -2.97 -12.48
CA SER A 115 4.58 -2.70 -13.63
C SER A 115 5.00 -1.51 -14.47
N LYS A 116 5.96 -0.70 -14.01
CA LYS A 116 6.29 0.59 -14.63
C LYS A 116 5.05 1.51 -14.69
N ILE A 117 4.19 1.45 -13.66
CA ILE A 117 3.03 2.34 -13.50
C ILE A 117 3.32 3.32 -12.37
N PRO A 118 3.68 4.57 -12.68
CA PRO A 118 3.87 5.58 -11.65
C PRO A 118 2.54 6.01 -11.05
N ILE A 119 2.58 6.47 -9.80
CA ILE A 119 1.47 7.17 -9.17
C ILE A 119 1.41 8.61 -9.69
N THR A 120 0.23 9.07 -10.08
CA THR A 120 -0.03 10.32 -10.79
C THR A 120 -1.31 10.98 -10.28
N ASN A 121 -1.58 12.23 -10.70
CA ASN A 121 -2.82 12.93 -10.36
C ASN A 121 -4.10 12.16 -10.78
N ASN A 122 -4.03 11.32 -11.81
CA ASN A 122 -5.22 10.66 -12.37
C ASN A 122 -5.51 9.29 -11.76
N ASN A 123 -4.53 8.64 -11.13
CA ASN A 123 -4.64 7.24 -10.68
C ASN A 123 -4.36 7.05 -9.19
N TRP A 124 -3.97 8.10 -8.44
CA TRP A 124 -3.56 7.95 -7.05
C TRP A 124 -4.65 7.38 -6.14
N LYS A 125 -5.93 7.71 -6.36
CA LYS A 125 -7.04 7.17 -5.55
C LYS A 125 -7.12 5.66 -5.71
N ASN A 126 -7.10 5.19 -6.96
CA ASN A 126 -7.20 3.77 -7.31
C ASN A 126 -5.99 2.99 -6.79
N ILE A 127 -4.78 3.48 -7.06
CA ILE A 127 -3.54 2.85 -6.58
C ILE A 127 -3.50 2.81 -5.05
N SER A 128 -3.88 3.89 -4.37
CA SER A 128 -3.89 3.94 -2.89
C SER A 128 -4.91 2.98 -2.30
N LEU A 129 -6.12 2.95 -2.87
CA LEU A 129 -7.20 2.06 -2.43
C LEU A 129 -6.80 0.60 -2.54
N VAL A 130 -6.29 0.19 -3.70
CA VAL A 130 -5.87 -1.20 -3.90
C VAL A 130 -4.65 -1.54 -3.04
N SER A 131 -3.68 -0.63 -2.91
CA SER A 131 -2.53 -0.85 -2.02
C SER A 131 -2.94 -1.01 -0.56
N VAL A 132 -3.96 -0.31 -0.09
CA VAL A 132 -4.57 -0.52 1.24
C VAL A 132 -5.20 -1.92 1.35
N LEU A 133 -5.94 -2.37 0.33
CA LEU A 133 -6.53 -3.72 0.32
C LEU A 133 -5.45 -4.81 0.40
N ILE A 134 -4.40 -4.70 -0.41
CA ILE A 134 -3.28 -5.64 -0.39
C ILE A 134 -2.56 -5.62 0.97
N SER A 135 -2.32 -4.44 1.52
CA SER A 135 -1.73 -4.28 2.86
C SER A 135 -2.57 -4.91 3.96
N GLN A 136 -3.89 -4.87 3.83
CA GLN A 136 -4.82 -5.46 4.79
C GLN A 136 -4.84 -6.99 4.70
N ARG A 137 -4.67 -7.58 3.52
CA ARG A 137 -4.58 -9.04 3.36
C ARG A 137 -3.40 -9.65 4.11
N VAL A 138 -2.28 -8.93 4.15
CA VAL A 138 -1.08 -9.38 4.86
C VAL A 138 -1.11 -9.04 6.34
N SER A 139 -2.06 -8.22 6.81
CA SER A 139 -2.16 -7.73 8.20
C SER A 139 -2.62 -8.79 9.22
N ASP A 140 -2.36 -8.55 10.51
CA ASP A 140 -2.72 -9.48 11.59
C ASP A 140 -4.23 -9.58 11.78
N ASN A 141 -4.97 -8.55 11.36
CA ASN A 141 -6.42 -8.47 11.47
C ASN A 141 -7.02 -7.90 10.19
N PRO A 142 -7.20 -8.72 9.14
CA PRO A 142 -7.70 -8.29 7.84
C PRO A 142 -9.18 -7.94 7.92
N LEU A 143 -9.48 -6.67 8.23
CA LEU A 143 -10.86 -6.18 8.39
C LEU A 143 -11.40 -5.50 7.13
N ILE A 144 -10.52 -5.09 6.21
CA ILE A 144 -10.89 -4.36 5.01
C ILE A 144 -10.96 -5.32 3.83
N SER A 145 -12.12 -5.37 3.19
CA SER A 145 -12.35 -6.11 1.94
C SER A 145 -12.90 -5.17 0.86
N ALA A 146 -12.96 -5.66 -0.39
CA ALA A 146 -13.53 -4.89 -1.50
C ALA A 146 -14.97 -4.42 -1.22
N SER A 147 -15.81 -5.26 -0.59
CA SER A 147 -17.19 -4.87 -0.22
C SER A 147 -17.24 -3.82 0.87
N CYS A 148 -16.30 -3.86 1.82
CA CYS A 148 -16.13 -2.81 2.82
C CYS A 148 -15.81 -1.46 2.16
N ILE A 149 -14.91 -1.44 1.18
CA ILE A 149 -14.54 -0.22 0.45
C ILE A 149 -15.70 0.29 -0.43
N ALA A 150 -16.38 -0.60 -1.16
CA ALA A 150 -17.56 -0.25 -1.96
C ALA A 150 -18.67 0.40 -1.12
N SER A 151 -18.85 -0.08 0.13
CA SER A 151 -19.81 0.50 1.06
C SER A 151 -19.40 1.89 1.58
N LEU A 152 -18.09 2.17 1.65
CA LEU A 152 -17.55 3.45 2.13
C LEU A 152 -17.58 4.52 1.03
N PHE A 153 -17.32 4.12 -0.20
CA PHE A 153 -17.29 5.01 -1.35
C PHE A 153 -18.30 4.56 -2.40
N PRO A 154 -19.52 5.13 -2.42
CA PRO A 154 -20.58 4.74 -3.37
C PRO A 154 -20.20 4.87 -4.85
N ASN A 155 -19.17 5.67 -5.11
CA ASN A 155 -18.61 5.90 -6.44
C ASN A 155 -17.74 4.74 -6.95
N PHE A 156 -17.29 3.83 -6.09
CA PHE A 156 -16.54 2.64 -6.47
C PHE A 156 -17.45 1.42 -6.37
N THR A 157 -17.75 0.80 -7.51
CA THR A 157 -18.53 -0.44 -7.51
C THR A 157 -17.68 -1.60 -6.95
N LEU A 158 -18.34 -2.58 -6.34
CA LEU A 158 -17.65 -3.78 -5.84
C LEU A 158 -16.90 -4.51 -6.95
N GLU A 159 -17.51 -4.63 -8.12
CA GLU A 159 -16.93 -5.25 -9.31
C GLU A 159 -15.66 -4.52 -9.76
N SER A 160 -15.73 -3.19 -9.84
CA SER A 160 -14.57 -2.35 -10.19
C SER A 160 -13.42 -2.52 -9.22
N ILE A 161 -13.69 -2.54 -7.91
CA ILE A 161 -12.66 -2.73 -6.88
C ILE A 161 -12.02 -4.11 -6.99
N LYS A 162 -12.83 -5.16 -7.18
CA LYS A 162 -12.33 -6.54 -7.38
C LYS A 162 -11.48 -6.66 -8.66
N PHE A 163 -11.92 -6.01 -9.73
CA PHE A 163 -11.16 -5.95 -10.97
C PHE A 163 -9.80 -5.28 -10.75
N MET A 164 -9.78 -4.08 -10.15
CA MET A 164 -8.54 -3.36 -9.86
C MET A 164 -7.60 -4.16 -8.94
N GLU A 165 -8.15 -4.87 -7.95
CA GLU A 165 -7.36 -5.73 -7.06
C GLU A 165 -6.75 -6.91 -7.83
N THR A 166 -7.50 -7.51 -8.74
CA THR A 166 -7.02 -8.61 -9.60
C THR A 166 -5.90 -8.12 -10.53
N GLU A 167 -6.11 -6.98 -11.20
CA GLU A 167 -5.11 -6.39 -12.10
C GLU A 167 -3.83 -6.00 -11.35
N TYR A 168 -3.95 -5.42 -10.16
CA TYR A 168 -2.78 -5.12 -9.33
C TYR A 168 -1.97 -6.39 -9.03
N LEU A 169 -2.64 -7.50 -8.67
CA LEU A 169 -1.96 -8.75 -8.37
C LEU A 169 -1.30 -9.36 -9.61
N ASN A 170 -1.95 -9.31 -10.77
CA ASN A 170 -1.36 -9.72 -12.04
C ASN A 170 -0.06 -8.95 -12.32
N LEU A 171 -0.08 -7.64 -12.10
CA LEU A 171 1.04 -6.74 -12.36
C LEU A 171 2.26 -6.94 -11.44
N ILE A 172 2.04 -7.45 -10.22
CA ILE A 172 3.13 -7.85 -9.31
C ILE A 172 3.44 -9.35 -9.39
N HIS A 173 2.82 -10.08 -10.33
CA HIS A 173 2.93 -11.53 -10.46
C HIS A 173 2.56 -12.30 -9.17
N TYR A 174 1.54 -11.82 -8.47
CA TYR A 174 1.07 -12.37 -7.19
C TYR A 174 2.16 -12.46 -6.11
N ASP A 175 3.28 -11.76 -6.28
CA ASP A 175 4.32 -11.67 -5.28
C ASP A 175 3.92 -10.64 -4.23
N TYR A 176 3.56 -11.09 -3.03
CA TYR A 176 3.26 -10.22 -1.90
C TYR A 176 4.52 -9.85 -1.12
N ASN A 177 5.68 -10.44 -1.42
CA ASN A 177 6.86 -10.27 -0.58
C ASN A 177 7.40 -8.84 -0.65
N ILE A 178 7.69 -8.30 0.52
CA ILE A 178 8.50 -7.11 0.74
C ILE A 178 9.68 -7.55 1.61
N ASP A 179 10.90 -7.28 1.14
CA ASP A 179 12.09 -7.65 1.89
C ASP A 179 12.14 -6.90 3.23
N GLN A 180 12.75 -7.52 4.24
CA GLN A 180 12.90 -6.92 5.57
C GLN A 180 13.55 -5.54 5.51
N ASN A 181 14.59 -5.39 4.70
CA ASN A 181 15.29 -4.13 4.51
C ASN A 181 14.38 -3.10 3.83
N ASP A 182 13.60 -3.51 2.84
CA ASP A 182 12.66 -2.62 2.16
C ASP A 182 11.58 -2.16 3.12
N TYR A 183 10.99 -3.04 3.93
CA TYR A 183 10.03 -2.65 4.96
C TYR A 183 10.60 -1.58 5.91
N ILE A 184 11.82 -1.81 6.41
CA ILE A 184 12.52 -0.87 7.28
C ILE A 184 12.79 0.46 6.57
N ASN A 185 13.16 0.43 5.29
CA ASN A 185 13.40 1.62 4.48
C ASN A 185 12.11 2.45 4.31
N HIS A 186 10.97 1.81 4.02
CA HIS A 186 9.68 2.50 3.90
C HIS A 186 9.24 3.10 5.24
N MET A 187 9.44 2.40 6.36
CA MET A 187 9.21 2.92 7.69
C MET A 187 10.08 4.16 7.99
N GLY A 188 11.39 4.07 7.69
CA GLY A 188 12.33 5.18 7.85
C GLY A 188 11.96 6.39 6.98
N HIS A 189 11.51 6.15 5.75
CA HIS A 189 11.05 7.20 4.85
C HIS A 189 9.83 7.96 5.42
N LEU A 190 8.82 7.24 5.92
CA LEU A 190 7.65 7.86 6.56
C LEU A 190 8.03 8.63 7.84
N GLN A 191 9.00 8.10 8.59
CA GLN A 191 9.54 8.77 9.76
C GLN A 191 10.22 10.09 9.39
N ASP A 192 11.09 10.09 8.38
CA ASP A 192 11.80 11.29 7.92
C ASP A 192 10.83 12.37 7.45
N ILE A 193 9.75 11.97 6.77
CA ILE A 193 8.66 12.87 6.36
C ILE A 193 7.93 13.46 7.58
N SER A 194 7.69 12.65 8.62
CA SER A 194 7.00 13.07 9.85
C SER A 194 7.83 14.02 10.72
N LYS A 195 9.17 13.95 10.61
CA LYS A 195 10.14 14.57 11.54
C LYS A 195 9.90 14.19 13.02
N SER A 196 9.25 13.06 13.29
CA SER A 196 8.90 12.61 14.65
C SER A 196 9.96 11.66 15.23
N TYR A 197 10.47 12.01 16.41
CA TYR A 197 11.44 11.20 17.15
C TYR A 197 10.82 9.99 17.86
N GLN A 198 9.50 9.93 18.01
CA GLN A 198 8.78 8.83 18.68
C GLN A 198 8.96 7.48 17.94
N TRP A 199 9.21 7.54 16.63
CA TRP A 199 9.48 6.36 15.80
C TRP A 199 10.80 5.67 16.15
N ILE A 200 11.84 6.43 16.56
CA ILE A 200 13.14 5.86 16.96
C ILE A 200 12.95 4.91 18.16
N SER A 201 12.05 5.28 19.07
CA SER A 201 11.69 4.45 20.24
C SER A 201 10.75 3.30 19.92
N TRP A 202 10.04 3.31 18.78
CA TRP A 202 9.08 2.27 18.39
C TRP A 202 9.67 1.14 17.53
N ARG A 203 10.99 1.14 17.24
CA ARG A 203 11.63 0.14 16.37
C ARG A 203 11.01 -1.25 16.54
N LEU A 204 10.41 -1.78 15.46
CA LEU A 204 9.64 -3.02 15.48
C LEU A 204 10.40 -4.09 16.27
N ASP A 205 9.66 -4.77 17.13
CA ASP A 205 10.13 -6.04 17.67
C ASP A 205 10.47 -6.97 16.50
N ASN A 206 11.62 -7.64 16.58
CA ASN A 206 12.06 -8.56 15.53
C ASN A 206 11.00 -9.65 15.30
N GLU A 207 10.31 -10.09 16.36
CA GLU A 207 9.22 -11.06 16.26
C GLU A 207 8.04 -10.53 15.42
N LYS A 208 7.66 -9.25 15.61
CA LYS A 208 6.58 -8.65 14.79
C LYS A 208 6.97 -8.57 13.33
N LEU A 209 8.21 -8.19 13.03
CA LEU A 209 8.71 -8.08 11.67
C LEU A 209 8.80 -9.46 10.99
N GLU A 210 9.28 -10.47 11.69
CA GLU A 210 9.30 -11.86 11.22
C GLU A 210 7.89 -12.36 10.92
N ASN A 211 6.91 -12.09 11.80
CA ASN A 211 5.51 -12.46 11.57
C ASN A 211 4.91 -11.79 10.33
N ILE A 212 5.24 -10.53 10.06
CA ILE A 212 4.81 -9.82 8.84
C ILE A 212 5.38 -10.51 7.60
N ILE A 213 6.68 -10.79 7.60
CA ILE A 213 7.39 -11.42 6.47
C ILE A 213 6.87 -12.84 6.23
N GLU A 214 6.61 -13.61 7.29
CA GLU A 214 6.04 -14.96 7.18
C GLU A 214 4.65 -14.91 6.54
N ARG A 215 3.79 -13.96 6.93
CA ARG A 215 2.45 -13.78 6.34
C ARG A 215 2.52 -13.47 4.85
N MET A 216 3.40 -12.58 4.42
CA MET A 216 3.60 -12.26 3.00
C MET A 216 4.10 -13.48 2.20
N SER A 217 5.08 -14.20 2.74
CA SER A 217 5.65 -15.39 2.12
C SER A 217 4.60 -16.48 1.96
N TRP A 218 3.80 -16.72 3.00
CA TRP A 218 2.71 -17.68 2.97
C TRP A 218 1.65 -17.32 1.91
N LEU A 219 1.27 -16.04 1.79
CA LEU A 219 0.32 -15.59 0.77
C LEU A 219 0.87 -15.76 -0.65
N SER A 220 2.13 -15.38 -0.87
CA SER A 220 2.80 -15.50 -2.17
C SER A 220 2.91 -16.98 -2.60
N GLN A 221 3.34 -17.85 -1.68
CA GLN A 221 3.39 -19.29 -1.93
C GLN A 221 2.00 -19.89 -2.15
N GLY A 222 1.00 -19.43 -1.39
CA GLY A 222 -0.39 -19.84 -1.53
C GLY A 222 -0.93 -19.57 -2.94
N MET A 223 -0.68 -18.37 -3.47
CA MET A 223 -1.08 -18.00 -4.83
C MET A 223 -0.30 -18.75 -5.90
N ALA A 224 1.03 -18.86 -5.77
CA ALA A 224 1.84 -19.65 -6.69
C ALA A 224 1.39 -21.12 -6.75
N ASN A 225 0.99 -21.69 -5.62
CA ASN A 225 0.46 -23.06 -5.57
C ASN A 225 -0.96 -23.18 -6.14
N PHE A 226 -1.78 -22.13 -6.06
CA PHE A 226 -3.09 -22.09 -6.71
C PHE A 226 -2.95 -22.05 -8.23
N ASP A 227 -2.08 -21.17 -8.74
CA ASP A 227 -1.82 -21.02 -10.19
C ASP A 227 -1.22 -22.29 -10.80
N ASN A 228 -0.38 -23.01 -10.04
CA ASN A 228 0.16 -24.31 -10.44
C ASN A 228 -0.79 -25.50 -10.20
N GLY A 229 -2.02 -25.25 -9.70
CA GLY A 229 -3.02 -26.28 -9.42
C GLY A 229 -2.70 -27.22 -8.25
N ILE A 230 -1.72 -26.87 -7.40
CA ILE A 230 -1.17 -27.69 -6.31
C ILE A 230 -2.02 -27.60 -5.04
N VAL A 231 -2.64 -26.46 -4.75
CA VAL A 231 -3.40 -26.26 -3.50
C VAL A 231 -4.89 -26.07 -3.77
N ARG A 232 -5.69 -27.07 -3.36
CA ARG A 232 -7.11 -26.91 -3.02
C ARG A 232 -7.27 -27.06 -1.50
N SER A 233 -7.03 -26.03 -0.67
CA SER A 233 -7.32 -26.17 0.77
C SER A 233 -7.46 -24.89 1.62
N LYS A 234 -8.70 -24.73 2.12
CA LYS A 234 -9.16 -24.37 3.47
C LYS A 234 -8.82 -23.05 4.17
N ARG A 235 -7.79 -22.27 3.78
CA ARG A 235 -7.64 -20.88 4.28
C ARG A 235 -8.03 -19.81 3.27
N ILE A 236 -8.04 -20.14 1.98
CA ILE A 236 -8.60 -19.25 0.95
C ILE A 236 -10.12 -19.07 1.19
N THR A 237 -10.79 -20.03 1.85
CA THR A 237 -12.20 -19.91 2.27
C THR A 237 -12.45 -18.96 3.45
N ALA A 238 -11.42 -18.45 4.15
CA ALA A 238 -11.61 -17.43 5.19
C ALA A 238 -11.53 -16.00 4.65
N ILE A 239 -10.95 -15.81 3.45
CA ILE A 239 -11.08 -14.57 2.67
C ILE A 239 -12.28 -14.78 1.75
N ASN A 240 -13.47 -14.65 2.33
CA ASN A 240 -14.79 -14.61 1.71
C ASN A 240 -14.86 -15.03 0.22
N LEU A 241 -14.66 -16.34 -0.04
CA LEU A 241 -14.90 -16.96 -1.36
C LEU A 241 -16.41 -17.14 -1.66
N ASN A 242 -17.30 -16.59 -0.83
CA ASN A 242 -18.76 -16.63 -1.04
C ASN A 242 -19.26 -15.57 -2.02
N GLU A 243 -18.39 -14.79 -2.67
CA GLU A 243 -18.77 -13.79 -3.67
C GLU A 243 -18.25 -14.10 -5.09
N ILE A 244 -18.08 -15.39 -5.42
CA ILE A 244 -17.98 -15.87 -6.80
C ILE A 244 -19.23 -16.72 -7.06
N GLU A 245 -20.34 -16.05 -7.37
CA GLU A 245 -21.43 -16.67 -8.14
C GLU A 245 -21.16 -16.38 -9.63
N PHE A 246 -21.40 -17.40 -10.46
CA PHE A 246 -21.20 -17.43 -11.91
C PHE A 246 -21.99 -16.37 -12.67
#